data_AF-A0A9W8AUU7-F1
#
_entry.id   AF-A0A9W8AUU7-F1
#
_cell.length_a   1.000
_cell.length_b   1.000
_cell.length_c   1.000
_cell.angle_alpha   90.00
_cell.angle_beta   90.00
_cell.angle_gamma   90.00
#
_symmetry.space_group_name_H-M   'P 1'
#
loop_
_entity.id
_entity.type
_entity.pdbx_description
1 polymer ?
#
loop_
_entity_poly.entity_id
_entity_poly.type
_entity_poly.pdbx_seq_one_letter_code
_entity_poly.pdbx_strand_id
1 'polypeptide(L)'
;MATENTVTVGPDFPNACYFPNQDNVLVSFQLARFFLFVALVVVVGPLSYRFVSWVYDWERDHKSLVEHLQDTADGLVYSFVVFVLGNYSHTLSGWTVLGYFVGLFGWALLGELPYLKVSLPTWRTWTKGAWITHLLAVVIVVGLAVVHFVWASQEGILWPWYIVGLVLGTAFIWVGAVISTVERRYVIPWRIRKEHPLYRTQCRGNGRRGVHEGYLSSASEDGPSTSLVTYPPPIADRKRIDPLQGSDLPPAEDNTPVVNGNSPVKPGTLDTHSLNPESEPPSTVSPHESTTHLVGTPLQPMEILDEVNPSPWQKGRTMWQAIDPWRQFQHRRKVAYTKPLHPCLKQRYGVHLHHWQIFYILAFFTRFPNVVSQICGGLVLGIFTHGGAAYGFDSLLEVDGEPALDSGE
;
A
#
# COMPACT_ATOMS: atom_id res chain seq x y z
N MET A 1 65.80 -10.98 19.13
CA MET A 1 65.29 -10.77 17.77
C MET A 1 63.84 -10.37 17.89
N ALA A 2 63.54 -9.08 17.81
CA ALA A 2 62.17 -8.59 17.76
C ALA A 2 61.68 -8.78 16.32
N THR A 3 60.68 -9.63 16.11
CA THR A 3 59.97 -9.71 14.84
C THR A 3 59.19 -8.42 14.68
N GLU A 4 59.67 -7.56 13.79
CA GLU A 4 58.99 -6.37 13.33
C GLU A 4 57.68 -6.81 12.69
N ASN A 5 56.59 -6.73 13.45
CA ASN A 5 55.24 -6.91 12.94
C ASN A 5 54.97 -5.74 12.00
N THR A 6 55.36 -5.91 10.74
CA THR A 6 54.96 -5.03 9.65
C THR A 6 53.45 -5.18 9.56
N VAL A 7 52.75 -4.25 10.21
CA VAL A 7 51.32 -4.04 9.99
C VAL A 7 51.22 -3.60 8.53
N THR A 8 51.01 -4.57 7.64
CA THR A 8 50.57 -4.30 6.27
C THR A 8 49.23 -3.61 6.41
N VAL A 9 49.26 -2.28 6.38
CA VAL A 9 48.07 -1.46 6.20
C VAL A 9 47.52 -1.92 4.85
N GLY A 10 46.49 -2.78 4.90
CA GLY A 10 45.78 -3.20 3.71
C GLY A 10 45.32 -1.95 2.95
N PRO A 11 45.18 -2.01 1.62
CA PRO A 11 44.76 -0.86 0.84
C PRO A 11 43.51 -0.24 1.47
N ASP A 12 43.55 1.06 1.74
CA ASP A 12 42.44 1.80 2.33
C ASP A 12 41.14 1.42 1.60
N PHE A 13 40.13 0.97 2.35
CA PHE A 13 38.83 0.54 1.82
C PHE A 13 38.25 1.43 0.68
N PRO A 14 38.32 2.77 0.72
CA PRO A 14 37.87 3.59 -0.42
C PRO A 14 38.70 3.41 -1.71
N ASN A 15 39.98 3.08 -1.61
CA ASN A 15 40.85 2.80 -2.77
C ASN A 15 40.66 1.37 -3.30
N ALA A 16 39.97 0.51 -2.55
CA ALA A 16 39.66 -0.86 -2.96
C ALA A 16 38.50 -0.96 -3.98
N CYS A 17 37.79 0.15 -4.28
CA CYS A 17 36.54 0.17 -5.04
C CYS A 17 36.58 -0.38 -6.48
N TYR A 18 37.69 -0.94 -6.95
CA TYR A 18 37.83 -1.44 -8.31
C TYR A 18 38.75 -2.66 -8.46
N PHE A 19 39.06 -3.39 -7.38
CA PHE A 19 39.83 -4.62 -7.52
C PHE A 19 38.88 -5.81 -7.75
N PRO A 20 38.80 -6.38 -8.97
CA PRO A 20 37.89 -7.49 -9.27
C PRO A 20 38.20 -8.77 -8.48
N ASN A 21 39.37 -8.83 -7.83
CA ASN A 21 39.84 -9.98 -7.07
C ASN A 21 39.76 -9.78 -5.55
N GLN A 22 39.22 -8.65 -5.07
CA GLN A 22 38.99 -8.43 -3.65
C GLN A 22 37.52 -8.65 -3.32
N ASP A 23 37.24 -9.60 -2.42
CA ASP A 23 35.87 -9.97 -2.11
C ASP A 23 35.12 -8.92 -1.25
N ASN A 24 35.86 -8.00 -0.63
CA ASN A 24 35.35 -7.00 0.32
C ASN A 24 35.37 -5.57 -0.23
N VAL A 25 35.12 -5.39 -1.52
CA VAL A 25 35.00 -4.05 -2.13
C VAL A 25 33.59 -3.52 -1.96
N LEU A 26 33.42 -2.24 -1.65
CA LEU A 26 32.10 -1.64 -1.42
C LEU A 26 31.15 -1.86 -2.60
N VAL A 27 31.69 -1.69 -3.81
CA VAL A 27 31.04 -1.82 -5.11
C VAL A 27 31.92 -2.69 -6.01
N SER A 28 31.34 -3.75 -6.55
CA SER A 28 31.95 -4.60 -7.57
C SER A 28 30.94 -4.86 -8.69
N PHE A 29 31.40 -4.93 -9.93
CA PHE A 29 30.51 -5.19 -11.06
C PHE A 29 31.12 -6.18 -12.04
N GLN A 30 30.55 -7.38 -12.10
CA GLN A 30 30.86 -8.39 -13.12
C GLN A 30 29.66 -8.56 -14.06
N LEU A 31 29.80 -8.10 -15.31
CA LEU A 31 28.70 -8.04 -16.27
C LEU A 31 28.00 -9.40 -16.51
N ALA A 32 28.78 -10.48 -16.62
CA ALA A 32 28.21 -11.82 -16.82
C ALA A 32 27.36 -12.28 -15.63
N ARG A 33 27.84 -12.03 -14.39
CA ARG A 33 27.08 -12.32 -13.17
C ARG A 33 25.86 -11.41 -13.03
N PHE A 34 25.96 -10.16 -13.47
CA PHE A 34 24.82 -9.25 -13.50
C PHE A 34 23.71 -9.76 -14.43
N PHE A 35 24.03 -10.22 -15.64
CA PHE A 35 23.03 -10.81 -16.54
C PHE A 35 22.40 -12.08 -15.95
N LEU A 36 23.20 -12.94 -15.31
CA LEU A 36 22.67 -14.12 -14.60
C LEU A 36 21.73 -13.71 -13.45
N PHE A 37 22.12 -12.69 -12.68
CA PHE A 37 21.33 -12.14 -11.58
C PHE A 37 19.99 -11.58 -12.07
N VAL A 38 20.02 -10.75 -13.13
CA VAL A 38 18.80 -10.19 -13.72
C VAL A 38 17.91 -11.29 -14.29
N ALA A 39 18.47 -12.26 -15.02
CA ALA A 39 17.71 -13.40 -15.52
C ALA A 39 17.04 -14.17 -14.37
N LEU A 40 17.74 -14.38 -13.25
CA LEU A 40 17.19 -15.03 -12.07
C LEU A 40 16.03 -14.21 -11.45
N VAL A 41 16.26 -12.93 -11.15
CA VAL A 41 15.37 -12.10 -10.32
C VAL A 41 14.18 -11.53 -11.10
N VAL A 42 14.37 -11.21 -12.38
CA VAL A 42 13.36 -10.52 -13.21
C VAL A 42 12.61 -11.50 -14.11
N VAL A 43 13.23 -12.61 -14.51
CA VAL A 43 12.61 -13.56 -15.46
C VAL A 43 12.28 -14.89 -14.77
N VAL A 44 13.29 -15.66 -14.39
CA VAL A 44 13.11 -17.05 -13.92
C VAL A 44 12.29 -17.08 -12.63
N GLY A 45 12.63 -16.25 -11.65
CA GLY A 45 11.94 -16.17 -10.37
C GLY A 45 10.46 -15.83 -10.51
N PRO A 46 10.09 -14.65 -11.05
CA PRO A 46 8.69 -14.25 -11.19
C PRO A 46 7.87 -15.25 -12.01
N LEU A 47 8.42 -15.79 -13.11
CA LEU A 47 7.73 -16.80 -13.91
C LEU A 47 7.55 -18.12 -13.15
N SER A 48 8.57 -18.58 -12.42
CA SER A 48 8.46 -19.79 -11.60
C SER A 48 7.43 -19.63 -10.48
N TYR A 49 7.41 -18.48 -9.81
CA TYR A 49 6.40 -18.17 -8.80
C TYR A 49 5.00 -18.13 -9.41
N ARG A 50 4.80 -17.40 -10.52
CA ARG A 50 3.49 -17.29 -11.20
C ARG A 50 2.98 -18.64 -11.69
N PHE A 51 3.87 -19.51 -12.18
CA PHE A 51 3.50 -20.86 -12.58
C PHE A 51 3.07 -21.71 -11.37
N VAL A 52 3.86 -21.70 -10.29
CA VAL A 52 3.54 -22.47 -9.08
C VAL A 52 2.27 -21.94 -8.41
N SER A 53 2.11 -20.63 -8.28
CA SER A 53 0.90 -20.03 -7.71
C SER A 53 -0.34 -20.31 -8.55
N TRP A 54 -0.22 -20.41 -9.88
CA TRP A 54 -1.31 -20.89 -10.73
C TRP A 54 -1.64 -22.37 -10.48
N VAL A 55 -0.64 -23.24 -10.32
CA VAL A 55 -0.86 -24.68 -10.07
C VAL A 55 -1.53 -24.93 -8.71
N TYR A 56 -1.16 -24.17 -7.68
CA TYR A 56 -1.63 -24.36 -6.30
C TYR A 56 -2.71 -23.35 -5.87
N ASP A 57 -3.18 -22.52 -6.79
CA ASP A 57 -4.17 -21.45 -6.53
C ASP A 57 -3.78 -20.55 -5.34
N TRP A 58 -2.50 -20.14 -5.30
CA TRP A 58 -2.02 -19.19 -4.31
C TRP A 58 -2.52 -17.78 -4.61
N GLU A 59 -2.71 -17.00 -3.56
CA GLU A 59 -3.15 -15.61 -3.61
C GLU A 59 -2.14 -14.76 -4.41
N ARG A 60 -2.63 -14.09 -5.45
CA ARG A 60 -1.85 -13.26 -6.35
C ARG A 60 -2.74 -12.25 -7.03
N ASP A 61 -2.19 -11.07 -7.31
CA ASP A 61 -2.93 -10.05 -8.03
C ASP A 61 -3.01 -10.40 -9.52
N HIS A 62 -4.20 -10.23 -10.09
CA HIS A 62 -4.36 -10.25 -11.53
C HIS A 62 -3.68 -9.00 -12.11
N LYS A 63 -2.82 -9.19 -13.11
CA LYS A 63 -2.04 -8.10 -13.69
C LYS A 63 -2.25 -8.06 -15.19
N SER A 64 -2.50 -6.87 -15.70
CA SER A 64 -2.46 -6.60 -17.13
C SER A 64 -1.03 -6.74 -17.66
N LEU A 65 -0.90 -6.87 -18.99
CA LEU A 65 0.40 -6.92 -19.64
C LEU A 65 1.22 -5.63 -19.43
N VAL A 66 0.53 -4.48 -19.31
CA VAL A 66 1.16 -3.19 -19.06
C VAL A 66 1.75 -3.13 -17.65
N GLU A 67 1.01 -3.59 -16.64
CA GLU A 67 1.51 -3.70 -15.26
C GLU A 67 2.67 -4.68 -15.16
N HIS A 68 2.62 -5.81 -15.87
CA HIS A 68 3.74 -6.74 -15.94
C HIS A 68 5.00 -6.11 -16.55
N LEU A 69 4.85 -5.28 -17.59
CA LEU A 69 5.98 -4.56 -18.18
C LEU A 69 6.54 -3.52 -17.22
N GLN A 70 5.66 -2.80 -16.50
CA GLN A 70 6.05 -1.83 -15.48
C GLN A 70 6.82 -2.51 -14.33
N ASP A 71 6.29 -3.60 -13.78
CA ASP A 71 6.97 -4.40 -12.75
C ASP A 71 8.32 -4.94 -13.22
N THR A 72 8.42 -5.31 -14.50
CA THR A 72 9.69 -5.77 -15.09
C THR A 72 10.71 -4.63 -15.14
N ALA A 73 10.29 -3.42 -15.54
CA ALA A 73 11.14 -2.25 -15.58
C ALA A 73 11.62 -1.84 -14.19
N ASP A 74 10.69 -1.79 -13.22
CA ASP A 74 11.01 -1.49 -11.81
C ASP A 74 11.92 -2.58 -11.22
N GLY A 75 11.62 -3.85 -11.50
CA GLY A 75 12.44 -5.00 -11.14
C GLY A 75 13.87 -4.91 -11.68
N LEU A 76 14.08 -4.42 -12.91
CA LEU A 76 15.41 -4.18 -13.48
C LEU A 76 16.17 -3.08 -12.73
N VAL A 77 15.50 -1.96 -12.43
CA VAL A 77 16.10 -0.84 -11.67
C VAL A 77 16.52 -1.32 -10.28
N TYR A 78 15.63 -1.98 -9.54
CA TYR A 78 15.95 -2.52 -8.23
C TYR A 78 17.03 -3.60 -8.29
N SER A 79 16.98 -4.47 -9.30
CA SER A 79 18.00 -5.51 -9.49
C SER A 79 19.40 -4.92 -9.66
N PHE A 80 19.54 -3.83 -10.41
CA PHE A 80 20.82 -3.13 -10.53
C PHE A 80 21.34 -2.65 -9.17
N VAL A 81 20.49 -1.99 -8.38
CA VAL A 81 20.93 -1.45 -7.09
C VAL A 81 21.22 -2.56 -6.08
N VAL A 82 20.37 -3.59 -6.00
CA VAL A 82 20.61 -4.75 -5.14
C VAL A 82 21.88 -5.49 -5.54
N PHE A 83 22.12 -5.70 -6.84
CA PHE A 83 23.30 -6.38 -7.33
C PHE A 83 24.59 -5.68 -6.89
N VAL A 84 24.63 -4.36 -7.10
CA VAL A 84 25.78 -3.51 -6.77
C VAL A 84 26.00 -3.42 -5.26
N LEU A 85 24.95 -3.08 -4.50
CA LEU A 85 25.06 -2.83 -3.07
C LEU A 85 25.20 -4.12 -2.24
N GLY A 86 24.57 -5.21 -2.69
CA GLY A 86 24.65 -6.54 -2.07
C GLY A 86 25.90 -7.35 -2.45
N ASN A 87 26.80 -6.78 -3.26
CA ASN A 87 28.04 -7.43 -3.71
C ASN A 87 27.79 -8.78 -4.45
N TYR A 88 26.70 -8.88 -5.20
CA TYR A 88 26.32 -10.12 -5.91
C TYR A 88 27.30 -10.50 -7.03
N SER A 89 28.19 -9.60 -7.43
CA SER A 89 29.36 -9.97 -8.24
C SER A 89 30.24 -11.01 -7.54
N HIS A 90 30.27 -11.08 -6.21
CA HIS A 90 31.05 -12.08 -5.46
C HIS A 90 30.15 -13.10 -4.75
N THR A 91 28.97 -12.67 -4.27
CA THR A 91 28.07 -13.51 -3.48
C THR A 91 27.06 -14.30 -4.31
N LEU A 92 26.89 -14.05 -5.61
CA LEU A 92 26.02 -14.89 -6.45
C LEU A 92 26.68 -16.26 -6.69
N SER A 93 26.21 -17.27 -5.96
CA SER A 93 26.68 -18.66 -6.02
C SER A 93 25.50 -19.63 -6.09
N GLY A 94 25.76 -20.93 -6.23
CA GLY A 94 24.72 -21.96 -6.12
C GLY A 94 24.00 -21.93 -4.77
N TRP A 95 24.66 -21.57 -3.68
CA TRP A 95 24.04 -21.41 -2.36
C TRP A 95 23.05 -20.25 -2.31
N THR A 96 23.39 -19.16 -2.98
CA THR A 96 22.49 -18.01 -3.15
C THR A 96 21.27 -18.38 -3.97
N VAL A 97 21.43 -19.14 -5.06
CA VAL A 97 20.31 -19.64 -5.88
C VAL A 97 19.42 -20.61 -5.09
N LEU A 98 20.01 -21.49 -4.26
CA LEU A 98 19.25 -22.37 -3.39
C LEU A 98 18.44 -21.57 -2.35
N GLY A 99 19.10 -20.66 -1.63
CA GLY A 99 18.45 -19.76 -0.67
C GLY A 99 17.35 -18.93 -1.33
N TYR A 100 17.56 -18.49 -2.57
CA TYR A 100 16.59 -17.75 -3.37
C TYR A 100 15.28 -18.49 -3.57
N PHE A 101 15.32 -19.74 -4.06
CA PHE A 101 14.09 -20.50 -4.25
C PHE A 101 13.43 -20.92 -2.92
N VAL A 102 14.23 -21.21 -1.88
CA VAL A 102 13.68 -21.45 -0.54
C VAL A 102 12.97 -20.21 -0.01
N GLY A 103 13.52 -19.02 -0.22
CA GLY A 103 12.90 -17.75 0.18
C GLY A 103 11.63 -17.46 -0.61
N LEU A 104 11.70 -17.60 -1.94
CA LEU A 104 10.59 -17.35 -2.85
C LEU A 104 9.37 -18.21 -2.53
N PHE A 105 9.54 -19.53 -2.46
CA PHE A 105 8.43 -20.46 -2.23
C PHE A 105 8.10 -20.65 -0.76
N GLY A 106 9.10 -20.64 0.12
CA GLY A 106 8.88 -20.77 1.56
C GLY A 106 8.08 -19.60 2.12
N TRP A 107 8.34 -18.38 1.65
CA TRP A 107 7.56 -17.21 2.04
C TRP A 107 6.15 -17.21 1.45
N ALA A 108 5.98 -17.63 0.20
CA ALA A 108 4.67 -17.81 -0.40
C ALA A 108 3.80 -18.78 0.41
N LEU A 109 4.36 -19.94 0.78
CA LEU A 109 3.68 -20.94 1.60
C LEU A 109 3.30 -20.41 2.99
N LEU A 110 4.14 -19.55 3.59
CA LEU A 110 3.78 -18.89 4.85
C LEU A 110 2.61 -17.91 4.65
N GLY A 111 2.61 -17.15 3.55
CA GLY A 111 1.51 -16.24 3.20
C GLY A 111 0.15 -16.93 3.06
N GLU A 112 0.13 -18.19 2.63
CA GLU A 112 -1.11 -18.96 2.50
C GLU A 112 -1.71 -19.47 3.81
N LEU A 113 -0.98 -19.38 4.92
CA LEU A 113 -1.51 -19.82 6.21
C LEU A 113 -2.64 -18.88 6.67
N PRO A 114 -3.87 -19.37 6.94
CA PRO A 114 -5.03 -18.52 7.23
C PRO A 114 -4.81 -17.54 8.39
N TYR A 115 -4.00 -17.93 9.37
CA TYR A 115 -3.70 -17.09 10.53
C TYR A 115 -2.63 -16.02 10.25
N LEU A 116 -1.89 -16.12 9.14
CA LEU A 116 -0.90 -15.13 8.68
C LEU A 116 -1.47 -14.16 7.64
N LYS A 117 -2.69 -14.37 7.15
CA LYS A 117 -3.46 -13.41 6.34
C LYS A 117 -3.96 -12.23 7.19
N VAL A 118 -3.02 -11.49 7.78
CA VAL A 118 -3.28 -10.38 8.69
C VAL A 118 -2.45 -9.15 8.27
N SER A 119 -3.02 -7.96 8.43
CA SER A 119 -2.33 -6.72 8.09
C SER A 119 -1.55 -6.16 9.29
N LEU A 120 -0.40 -5.54 9.05
CA LEU A 120 0.41 -4.88 10.10
C LEU A 120 -0.37 -3.85 10.95
N PRO A 121 -1.25 -3.00 10.39
CA PRO A 121 -2.01 -2.05 11.19
C PRO A 121 -2.94 -2.70 12.22
N THR A 122 -3.35 -3.96 11.98
CA THR A 122 -4.26 -4.71 12.85
C THR A 122 -3.53 -5.61 13.86
N TRP A 123 -2.23 -5.39 14.09
CA TRP A 123 -1.37 -6.22 14.95
C TRP A 123 -1.93 -6.54 16.35
N ARG A 124 -2.72 -5.64 16.92
CA ARG A 124 -3.37 -5.84 18.22
C ARG A 124 -4.45 -6.93 18.22
N THR A 125 -5.00 -7.22 17.04
CA THR A 125 -6.07 -8.21 16.83
C THR A 125 -5.55 -9.53 16.28
N TRP A 126 -4.24 -9.65 16.06
CA TRP A 126 -3.62 -10.86 15.55
C TRP A 126 -3.84 -12.07 16.46
N THR A 127 -3.96 -13.24 15.84
CA THR A 127 -4.02 -14.51 16.56
C THR A 127 -2.69 -14.81 17.26
N LYS A 128 -2.70 -15.70 18.27
CA LYS A 128 -1.47 -16.14 18.95
C LYS A 128 -0.47 -16.77 17.98
N GLY A 129 -0.93 -17.53 16.99
CA GLY A 129 -0.09 -18.16 15.98
C GLY A 129 0.62 -17.12 15.10
N ALA A 130 -0.09 -16.07 14.68
CA ALA A 130 0.49 -14.96 13.93
C ALA A 130 1.59 -14.26 14.73
N TRP A 131 1.32 -13.95 16.01
CA TRP A 131 2.29 -13.35 16.91
C TRP A 131 3.56 -14.19 17.07
N ILE A 132 3.43 -15.49 17.35
CA ILE A 132 4.57 -16.39 17.52
C ILE A 132 5.43 -16.40 16.25
N THR A 133 4.79 -16.50 15.08
CA THR A 133 5.50 -16.55 13.79
C THR A 133 6.28 -15.26 13.54
N HIS A 134 5.65 -14.10 13.74
CA HIS A 134 6.32 -12.81 13.53
C HIS A 134 7.42 -12.56 14.56
N LEU A 135 7.23 -12.90 15.83
CA LEU A 135 8.27 -12.80 16.86
C LEU A 135 9.46 -13.70 16.53
N LEU A 136 9.21 -14.93 16.08
CA LEU A 136 10.26 -15.84 15.64
C LEU A 136 11.03 -15.27 14.44
N ALA A 137 10.32 -14.74 13.45
CA ALA A 137 10.94 -14.07 12.29
C ALA A 137 11.82 -12.89 12.72
N VAL A 138 11.35 -12.04 13.64
CA VAL A 138 12.14 -10.93 14.20
C VAL A 138 13.40 -11.43 14.91
N VAL A 139 13.29 -12.47 15.74
CA VAL A 139 14.45 -13.05 16.44
C VAL A 139 15.48 -13.59 15.45
N ILE A 140 15.05 -14.29 14.40
CA ILE A 140 15.93 -14.82 13.35
C ILE A 140 16.62 -13.66 12.61
N VAL A 141 15.87 -12.66 12.16
CA VAL A 141 16.43 -11.51 11.42
C VAL A 141 17.44 -10.74 12.27
N VAL A 142 17.11 -10.45 13.54
CA VAL A 142 18.01 -9.75 14.45
C VAL A 142 19.26 -10.58 14.74
N GLY A 143 19.12 -11.89 15.00
CA GLY A 143 20.24 -12.78 15.23
C GLY A 143 21.20 -12.83 14.03
N LEU A 144 20.65 -12.98 12.82
CA LEU A 144 21.44 -12.93 11.59
C LEU A 144 22.09 -11.56 11.36
N ALA A 145 21.39 -10.47 11.65
CA ALA A 145 21.95 -9.13 11.54
C ALA A 145 23.18 -8.96 12.45
N VAL A 146 23.11 -9.42 13.71
CA VAL A 146 24.25 -9.40 14.65
C VAL A 146 25.44 -10.18 14.09
N VAL A 147 25.22 -11.38 13.54
CA VAL A 147 26.30 -12.17 12.91
C VAL A 147 26.94 -11.40 11.75
N HIS A 148 26.15 -10.74 10.90
CA HIS A 148 26.66 -9.94 9.80
C HIS A 148 27.41 -8.69 10.27
N PHE A 149 27.01 -8.07 11.40
CA PHE A 149 27.78 -7.00 12.03
C PHE A 149 29.15 -7.48 12.56
N VAL A 150 29.20 -8.69 13.13
CA VAL A 150 30.47 -9.29 13.56
C VAL A 150 31.38 -9.53 12.36
N TRP A 151 30.87 -10.06 11.25
CA TRP A 151 31.65 -10.20 10.02
C TRP A 151 32.10 -8.84 9.46
N ALA A 152 31.21 -7.84 9.42
CA ALA A 152 31.58 -6.48 9.01
C ALA A 152 32.72 -5.91 9.87
N SER A 153 32.71 -6.19 11.17
CA SER A 153 33.76 -5.76 12.11
C SER A 153 35.07 -6.49 11.86
N GLN A 154 35.04 -7.80 11.61
CA GLN A 154 36.21 -8.63 11.35
C GLN A 154 36.91 -8.23 10.04
N GLU A 155 36.13 -7.86 9.02
CA GLU A 155 36.63 -7.37 7.73
C GLU A 155 37.06 -5.90 7.77
N GLY A 156 36.90 -5.21 8.91
CA GLY A 156 37.28 -3.80 9.05
C GLY A 156 36.39 -2.82 8.26
N ILE A 157 35.21 -3.27 7.79
CA ILE A 157 34.29 -2.47 6.96
C ILE A 157 33.11 -1.90 7.75
N LEU A 158 32.94 -2.31 9.01
CA LEU A 158 31.83 -1.90 9.86
C LEU A 158 31.68 -0.38 9.94
N TRP A 159 32.77 0.32 10.25
CA TRP A 159 32.80 1.77 10.33
C TRP A 159 33.79 2.36 9.31
N PRO A 160 33.43 3.42 8.56
CA PRO A 160 32.12 4.09 8.52
C PRO A 160 31.12 3.46 7.53
N TRP A 161 31.61 2.65 6.59
CA TRP A 161 30.87 2.35 5.35
C TRP A 161 29.63 1.51 5.55
N TYR A 162 29.72 0.45 6.36
CA TYR A 162 28.58 -0.43 6.61
C TYR A 162 27.48 0.29 7.39
N ILE A 163 27.83 1.05 8.43
CA ILE A 163 26.88 1.83 9.22
C ILE A 163 26.26 2.96 8.41
N VAL A 164 27.04 3.70 7.62
CA VAL A 164 26.50 4.76 6.76
C VAL A 164 25.58 4.16 5.70
N GLY A 165 25.96 3.04 5.09
CA GLY A 165 25.11 2.30 4.15
C GLY A 165 23.78 1.87 4.78
N LEU A 166 23.80 1.38 6.03
CA LEU A 166 22.59 1.05 6.78
C LEU A 166 21.72 2.27 7.09
N VAL A 167 22.33 3.37 7.51
CA VAL A 167 21.59 4.60 7.81
C VAL A 167 20.94 5.13 6.53
N LEU A 168 21.67 5.19 5.42
CA LEU A 168 21.13 5.64 4.14
C LEU A 168 20.07 4.68 3.61
N GLY A 169 20.32 3.36 3.69
CA GLY A 169 19.38 2.33 3.28
C GLY A 169 18.10 2.36 4.10
N THR A 170 18.14 2.68 5.40
CA THR A 170 16.91 2.78 6.21
C THR A 170 16.30 4.19 6.18
N ALA A 171 17.05 5.22 5.80
CA ALA A 171 16.59 6.61 5.83
C ALA A 171 15.32 6.83 5.01
N PHE A 172 15.12 6.14 3.87
CA PHE A 172 13.93 6.35 3.05
C PHE A 172 12.63 5.95 3.78
N ILE A 173 12.68 4.88 4.60
CA ILE A 173 11.55 4.45 5.45
C ILE A 173 11.23 5.55 6.47
N TRP A 174 12.28 6.04 7.14
CA TRP A 174 12.12 7.06 8.18
C TRP A 174 11.65 8.40 7.61
N VAL A 175 12.17 8.81 6.46
CA VAL A 175 11.75 10.03 5.77
C VAL A 175 10.28 9.94 5.37
N GLY A 176 9.83 8.82 4.79
CA GLY A 176 8.42 8.59 4.48
C GLY A 176 7.52 8.72 5.72
N ALA A 177 7.91 8.05 6.81
CA ALA A 177 7.17 8.12 8.08
C ALA A 177 7.12 9.53 8.68
N VAL A 178 8.22 10.28 8.62
CA VAL A 178 8.30 11.67 9.07
C VAL A 178 7.41 12.57 8.21
N ILE A 179 7.49 12.45 6.88
CA ILE A 179 6.67 13.24 5.95
C ILE A 179 5.19 12.97 6.19
N SER A 180 4.76 11.70 6.26
CA SER A 180 3.36 11.34 6.55
C SER A 180 2.90 11.89 7.90
N THR A 181 3.75 11.81 8.93
CA THR A 181 3.44 12.38 10.26
C THR A 181 3.30 13.90 10.20
N VAL A 182 4.21 14.59 9.51
CA VAL A 182 4.19 16.05 9.36
C VAL A 182 2.97 16.50 8.57
N GLU A 183 2.64 15.77 7.50
CA GLU A 183 1.49 16.08 6.67
C GLU A 183 0.18 15.93 7.47
N ARG A 184 0.03 14.82 8.18
CA ARG A 184 -1.16 14.54 9.00
C ARG A 184 -1.31 15.50 10.18
N ARG A 185 -0.22 15.81 10.88
CA ARG A 185 -0.28 16.65 12.10
C ARG A 185 -0.30 18.15 11.82
N TYR A 186 0.40 18.62 10.78
CA TYR A 186 0.64 20.05 10.59
C TYR A 186 0.11 20.56 9.25
N VAL A 187 0.42 19.90 8.13
CA VAL A 187 0.12 20.43 6.78
C VAL A 187 -1.38 20.39 6.48
N ILE A 188 -2.06 19.26 6.72
CA ILE A 188 -3.50 19.14 6.46
C ILE A 188 -4.30 20.15 7.31
N PRO A 189 -4.12 20.23 8.64
CA PRO A 189 -4.79 21.26 9.44
C PRO A 189 -4.46 22.68 9.00
N TRP A 190 -3.22 22.94 8.58
CA TRP A 190 -2.82 24.26 8.06
C TRP A 190 -3.50 24.60 6.73
N ARG A 191 -3.58 23.66 5.76
CA ARG A 191 -4.30 23.83 4.49
C ARG A 191 -5.78 24.12 4.75
N ILE A 192 -6.42 23.31 5.60
CA ILE A 192 -7.82 23.51 6.01
C ILE A 192 -7.99 24.90 6.64
N ARG A 193 -7.09 25.33 7.53
CA ARG A 193 -7.14 26.64 8.18
C ARG A 193 -6.97 27.80 7.19
N LYS A 194 -6.07 27.67 6.22
CA LYS A 194 -5.77 28.70 5.22
C LYS A 194 -6.93 28.92 4.25
N GLU A 195 -7.59 27.83 3.86
CA GLU A 195 -8.67 27.85 2.87
C GLU A 195 -10.04 28.07 3.48
N HIS A 196 -10.26 27.75 4.77
CA HIS A 196 -11.50 28.13 5.43
C HIS A 196 -11.51 29.64 5.74
N PRO A 197 -12.41 30.43 5.14
CA PRO A 197 -12.46 31.89 5.35
C PRO A 197 -12.74 32.30 6.82
N LEU A 198 -13.14 31.36 7.68
CA LEU A 198 -13.50 31.58 9.08
C LEU A 198 -12.34 31.80 10.02
N TYR A 199 -11.25 31.06 9.85
CA TYR A 199 -10.07 31.22 10.70
C TYR A 199 -9.41 32.58 10.48
N ARG A 200 -9.56 33.15 9.28
CA ARG A 200 -9.07 34.48 8.95
C ARG A 200 -9.80 35.60 9.69
N THR A 201 -11.11 35.47 9.87
CA THR A 201 -11.92 36.51 10.55
C THR A 201 -11.90 36.40 12.07
N GLN A 202 -11.77 35.20 12.64
CA GLN A 202 -11.83 35.01 14.08
C GLN A 202 -10.52 35.43 14.80
N CYS A 203 -9.35 35.33 14.16
CA CYS A 203 -8.09 35.78 14.75
C CYS A 203 -7.82 37.29 14.58
N ARG A 204 -8.55 38.00 13.71
CA ARG A 204 -8.36 39.45 13.50
C ARG A 204 -9.28 40.33 14.36
N GLY A 205 -10.28 39.73 15.02
CA GLY A 205 -11.33 40.46 15.76
C GLY A 205 -11.06 40.74 17.24
N ASN A 206 -10.08 40.09 17.88
CA ASN A 206 -9.92 40.17 19.35
C ASN A 206 -8.71 40.99 19.84
N GLY A 207 -7.97 41.66 18.95
CA GLY A 207 -6.77 42.42 19.33
C GLY A 207 -6.97 43.92 19.59
N ARG A 208 -8.17 44.48 19.34
CA ARG A 208 -8.46 45.92 19.53
C ARG A 208 -9.92 46.18 19.94
N ARG A 209 -10.27 45.72 21.14
CA ARG A 209 -11.15 46.45 22.07
C ARG A 209 -10.50 46.24 23.43
N GLY A 210 -9.61 47.12 23.87
CA GLY A 210 -9.88 48.55 23.96
C GLY A 210 -10.96 48.73 25.03
N VAL A 211 -10.52 48.56 26.27
CA VAL A 211 -11.06 49.17 27.47
C VAL A 211 -11.72 50.50 27.12
N HIS A 212 -13.05 50.61 27.25
CA HIS A 212 -13.75 51.82 27.72
C HIS A 212 -15.25 51.52 27.83
N GLU A 213 -15.80 51.91 28.99
CA GLU A 213 -17.20 52.27 29.27
C GLU A 213 -18.29 51.20 29.10
N GLY A 214 -19.21 50.97 30.04
CA GLY A 214 -19.54 51.65 31.27
C GLY A 214 -20.94 51.18 31.70
N TYR A 215 -21.10 50.97 33.01
CA TYR A 215 -22.34 51.11 33.78
C TYR A 215 -23.68 50.50 33.28
N LEU A 216 -24.07 49.42 33.98
CA LEU A 216 -25.31 49.28 34.75
C LEU A 216 -26.56 50.06 34.28
N SER A 217 -27.56 49.30 33.80
CA SER A 217 -29.01 49.39 34.08
C SER A 217 -29.75 48.69 32.94
N SER A 218 -30.91 48.08 33.07
CA SER A 218 -31.71 47.50 34.16
C SER A 218 -32.95 46.91 33.45
N ALA A 219 -33.48 45.81 33.99
CA ALA A 219 -34.88 45.38 33.91
C ALA A 219 -35.54 44.91 32.58
N SER A 220 -36.53 44.05 32.80
CA SER A 220 -37.59 43.51 31.93
C SER A 220 -37.18 42.50 30.86
N GLU A 221 -37.89 41.40 30.61
CA GLU A 221 -39.02 40.70 31.24
C GLU A 221 -39.21 39.47 30.34
N ASP A 222 -39.59 38.34 30.95
CA ASP A 222 -40.45 37.27 30.43
C ASP A 222 -40.49 36.96 28.92
N GLY A 223 -40.00 35.77 28.55
CA GLY A 223 -40.24 35.14 27.25
C GLY A 223 -39.86 33.65 27.23
N PRO A 224 -40.56 32.81 26.45
CA PRO A 224 -40.98 31.48 26.89
C PRO A 224 -39.95 30.38 26.72
N SER A 225 -40.12 29.36 27.55
CA SER A 225 -39.43 28.07 27.61
C SER A 225 -39.29 27.43 26.22
N THR A 226 -38.11 27.53 25.62
CA THR A 226 -37.72 26.69 24.48
C THR A 226 -37.46 25.28 24.99
N SER A 227 -38.27 24.34 24.51
CA SER A 227 -38.11 22.91 24.69
C SER A 227 -36.70 22.46 24.30
N LEU A 228 -36.00 21.88 25.26
CA LEU A 228 -34.75 21.16 25.06
C LEU A 228 -35.00 20.03 24.05
N VAL A 229 -34.47 20.17 22.83
CA VAL A 229 -34.26 19.05 21.93
C VAL A 229 -33.05 18.28 22.46
N THR A 230 -33.33 17.26 23.27
CA THR A 230 -32.34 16.29 23.71
C THR A 230 -31.99 15.39 22.51
N TYR A 231 -30.78 15.51 21.99
CA TYR A 231 -30.26 14.53 21.04
C TYR A 231 -30.04 13.21 21.79
N PRO A 232 -30.49 12.05 21.26
CA PRO A 232 -30.12 10.77 21.84
C PRO A 232 -28.62 10.56 21.69
N PRO A 233 -27.94 9.96 22.69
CA PRO A 233 -26.54 9.60 22.56
C PRO A 233 -26.35 8.58 21.42
N PRO A 234 -25.18 8.56 20.77
CA PRO A 234 -24.90 7.61 19.70
C PRO A 234 -24.99 6.18 20.26
N ILE A 235 -25.86 5.39 19.63
CA ILE A 235 -25.97 3.95 19.85
C ILE A 235 -24.61 3.34 19.50
N ALA A 236 -23.91 2.85 20.52
CA ALA A 236 -22.75 2.00 20.34
C ALA A 236 -23.23 0.69 19.73
N ASP A 237 -23.00 0.52 18.43
CA ASP A 237 -23.34 -0.68 17.68
C ASP A 237 -22.38 -1.81 18.11
N ARG A 238 -22.71 -2.46 19.22
CA ARG A 238 -22.02 -3.64 19.75
C ARG A 238 -22.73 -4.88 19.23
N LYS A 239 -22.51 -5.23 17.96
CA LYS A 239 -22.78 -6.60 17.48
C LYS A 239 -21.73 -7.54 18.06
N ARG A 240 -22.06 -8.09 19.24
CA ARG A 240 -21.47 -9.30 19.78
C ARG A 240 -22.07 -10.46 18.97
N ILE A 241 -21.28 -11.04 18.08
CA ILE A 241 -21.60 -12.33 17.46
C ILE A 241 -21.11 -13.38 18.46
N ASP A 242 -22.04 -13.90 19.27
CA ASP A 242 -21.79 -15.13 20.01
C ASP A 242 -21.81 -16.30 18.99
N PRO A 243 -20.84 -17.24 19.03
CA PRO A 243 -20.82 -18.37 18.11
C PRO A 243 -21.98 -19.31 18.42
N LEU A 244 -22.82 -19.54 17.42
CA LEU A 244 -23.86 -20.57 17.43
C LEU A 244 -23.20 -21.94 17.65
N GLN A 245 -23.49 -22.49 18.82
CA GLN A 245 -23.31 -23.88 19.16
C GLN A 245 -24.50 -24.64 18.57
N GLY A 246 -24.25 -25.38 17.49
CA GLY A 246 -25.24 -26.20 16.79
C GLY A 246 -24.58 -27.46 16.25
N SER A 247 -24.32 -28.39 17.15
CA SER A 247 -24.08 -29.81 16.85
C SER A 247 -25.43 -30.49 16.77
N ASP A 248 -25.85 -30.91 15.59
CA ASP A 248 -26.82 -32.00 15.35
C ASP A 248 -26.92 -32.20 13.82
N LEU A 249 -26.07 -33.10 13.30
CA LEU A 249 -26.26 -33.71 11.98
C LEU A 249 -26.52 -35.22 12.20
N PRO A 250 -27.55 -35.79 11.54
CA PRO A 250 -27.86 -37.22 11.65
C PRO A 250 -26.83 -38.06 10.89
N PRO A 251 -26.71 -39.37 11.21
CA PRO A 251 -25.69 -40.23 10.63
C PRO A 251 -25.95 -40.48 9.15
N ALA A 252 -24.89 -40.37 8.34
CA ALA A 252 -24.89 -40.72 6.93
C ALA A 252 -25.11 -42.23 6.74
N GLU A 253 -26.09 -42.57 5.90
CA GLU A 253 -26.28 -43.92 5.39
C GLU A 253 -25.14 -44.29 4.44
N ASP A 254 -24.51 -45.42 4.75
CA ASP A 254 -23.50 -46.10 3.95
C ASP A 254 -24.19 -46.85 2.81
N ASN A 255 -24.01 -46.36 1.58
CA ASN A 255 -24.40 -47.05 0.35
C ASN A 255 -23.24 -47.01 -0.64
N THR A 256 -22.31 -47.95 -0.46
CA THR A 256 -21.31 -48.32 -1.47
C THR A 256 -21.90 -49.36 -2.42
N PRO A 257 -21.90 -49.13 -3.75
CA PRO A 257 -21.99 -50.22 -4.71
C PRO A 257 -20.60 -50.69 -5.11
N VAL A 258 -20.34 -51.95 -4.78
CA VAL A 258 -19.25 -52.78 -5.31
C VAL A 258 -19.43 -52.94 -6.82
N VAL A 259 -18.46 -52.50 -7.62
CA VAL A 259 -18.28 -53.01 -8.99
C VAL A 259 -16.79 -53.27 -9.24
N ASN A 260 -16.47 -54.57 -9.32
CA ASN A 260 -15.26 -55.14 -9.90
C ASN A 260 -15.24 -54.93 -11.41
N GLY A 261 -14.05 -54.72 -12.00
CA GLY A 261 -13.88 -54.82 -13.45
C GLY A 261 -12.47 -54.52 -13.93
N ASN A 262 -11.72 -55.59 -14.22
CA ASN A 262 -10.35 -55.58 -14.74
C ASN A 262 -10.23 -55.05 -16.18
N SER A 263 -9.02 -54.51 -16.45
CA SER A 263 -8.15 -54.78 -17.62
C SER A 263 -7.81 -53.61 -18.57
N PRO A 264 -6.58 -53.61 -19.13
CA PRO A 264 -5.93 -52.46 -19.74
C PRO A 264 -5.89 -52.54 -21.28
N VAL A 265 -5.94 -51.39 -21.98
CA VAL A 265 -5.57 -51.29 -23.40
C VAL A 265 -4.81 -49.99 -23.70
N LYS A 266 -3.84 -50.16 -24.59
CA LYS A 266 -2.72 -49.33 -25.06
C LYS A 266 -3.09 -48.05 -25.87
N PRO A 267 -2.09 -47.20 -26.21
CA PRO A 267 -2.26 -45.85 -26.75
C PRO A 267 -2.31 -45.79 -28.29
N GLY A 268 -2.90 -44.72 -28.84
CA GLY A 268 -2.75 -44.28 -30.23
C GLY A 268 -2.71 -42.74 -30.28
N THR A 269 -1.63 -42.12 -30.77
CA THR A 269 -1.44 -41.65 -32.17
C THR A 269 -2.44 -40.54 -32.53
N LEU A 270 -2.07 -39.26 -32.36
CA LEU A 270 -1.42 -38.40 -33.35
C LEU A 270 -2.22 -38.30 -34.65
N ASP A 271 -2.94 -37.20 -34.84
CA ASP A 271 -3.23 -36.67 -36.17
C ASP A 271 -3.26 -35.14 -36.19
N THR A 272 -2.46 -34.64 -37.10
CA THR A 272 -2.26 -33.27 -37.56
C THR A 272 -3.30 -32.90 -38.63
N HIS A 273 -3.95 -31.75 -38.50
CA HIS A 273 -4.53 -30.99 -39.62
C HIS A 273 -4.27 -29.51 -39.33
N SER A 274 -3.31 -28.85 -40.00
CA SER A 274 -3.35 -28.32 -41.37
C SER A 274 -4.32 -27.14 -41.56
N LEU A 275 -3.74 -25.94 -41.42
CA LEU A 275 -3.89 -24.74 -42.24
C LEU A 275 -5.08 -24.66 -43.21
N ASN A 276 -5.89 -23.61 -43.09
CA ASN A 276 -5.92 -22.56 -44.11
C ASN A 276 -6.50 -21.21 -43.58
N PRO A 277 -6.08 -20.07 -44.16
CA PRO A 277 -6.44 -18.72 -43.72
C PRO A 277 -7.57 -18.10 -44.58
N GLU A 278 -7.89 -16.84 -44.24
CA GLU A 278 -8.70 -15.86 -44.99
C GLU A 278 -10.22 -16.01 -44.95
N SER A 279 -10.86 -15.08 -44.24
CA SER A 279 -11.96 -14.30 -44.83
C SER A 279 -12.20 -13.01 -44.03
N GLU A 280 -12.33 -11.93 -44.78
CA GLU A 280 -12.57 -10.52 -44.47
C GLU A 280 -13.66 -10.19 -43.43
N PRO A 281 -13.66 -8.95 -42.89
CA PRO A 281 -14.58 -8.52 -41.84
C PRO A 281 -15.89 -7.99 -42.42
N PRO A 282 -17.06 -8.25 -41.79
CA PRO A 282 -18.25 -7.49 -42.05
C PRO A 282 -18.42 -6.34 -41.05
N SER A 283 -18.47 -5.15 -41.63
CA SER A 283 -19.58 -4.20 -41.48
C SER A 283 -19.94 -3.71 -40.07
N THR A 284 -19.54 -2.47 -39.81
CA THR A 284 -20.41 -1.35 -39.43
C THR A 284 -21.82 -1.74 -38.93
N VAL A 285 -21.95 -1.95 -37.62
CA VAL A 285 -23.25 -1.95 -36.93
C VAL A 285 -23.40 -0.62 -36.21
N SER A 286 -24.34 0.18 -36.71
CA SER A 286 -24.87 1.38 -36.07
C SER A 286 -25.38 1.06 -34.67
N PRO A 287 -25.13 1.89 -33.66
CA PRO A 287 -25.83 1.77 -32.39
C PRO A 287 -27.28 2.20 -32.60
N HIS A 288 -28.19 1.24 -32.46
CA HIS A 288 -29.61 1.47 -32.23
C HIS A 288 -29.77 2.45 -31.07
N GLU A 289 -30.43 3.58 -31.34
CA GLU A 289 -31.03 4.43 -30.32
C GLU A 289 -32.03 3.58 -29.51
N SER A 290 -31.60 3.12 -28.35
CA SER A 290 -32.49 2.67 -27.28
C SER A 290 -33.32 3.87 -26.85
N THR A 291 -34.49 3.99 -27.47
CA THR A 291 -35.55 4.90 -27.08
C THR A 291 -36.08 4.41 -25.74
N THR A 292 -35.51 4.92 -24.65
CA THR A 292 -36.08 4.78 -23.31
C THR A 292 -37.42 5.48 -23.31
N HIS A 293 -38.49 4.70 -23.31
CA HIS A 293 -39.84 5.18 -23.05
C HIS A 293 -39.85 5.87 -21.67
N LEU A 294 -39.73 7.20 -21.68
CA LEU A 294 -40.12 8.05 -20.58
C LEU A 294 -41.60 7.79 -20.33
N VAL A 295 -41.89 7.01 -19.30
CA VAL A 295 -43.20 6.94 -18.67
C VAL A 295 -43.54 8.36 -18.25
N GLY A 296 -44.36 9.02 -19.08
CA GLY A 296 -44.85 10.36 -18.83
C GLY A 296 -45.63 10.36 -17.52
N THR A 297 -45.04 10.97 -16.50
CA THR A 297 -45.79 11.44 -15.33
C THR A 297 -46.89 12.36 -15.87
N PRO A 298 -48.17 12.13 -15.54
CA PRO A 298 -49.24 13.02 -15.99
C PRO A 298 -48.92 14.44 -15.53
N LEU A 299 -48.87 15.37 -16.49
CA LEU A 299 -48.80 16.80 -16.23
C LEU A 299 -49.93 17.12 -15.25
N GLN A 300 -49.58 17.36 -13.99
CA GLN A 300 -50.54 17.96 -13.07
C GLN A 300 -50.98 19.28 -13.70
N PRO A 301 -52.30 19.59 -13.69
CA PRO A 301 -52.78 20.87 -14.13
C PRO A 301 -51.97 21.92 -13.39
N MET A 302 -51.23 22.75 -14.14
CA MET A 302 -50.61 23.94 -13.58
C MET A 302 -51.77 24.81 -13.13
N GLU A 303 -52.12 24.68 -11.86
CA GLU A 303 -53.13 25.49 -11.21
C GLU A 303 -52.65 26.94 -11.40
N ILE A 304 -53.31 27.65 -12.30
CA ILE A 304 -53.12 29.07 -12.53
C ILE A 304 -53.65 29.72 -11.25
N LEU A 305 -52.80 29.74 -10.22
CA LEU A 305 -53.02 30.54 -9.04
C LEU A 305 -53.02 31.97 -9.57
N ASP A 306 -54.21 32.56 -9.61
CA ASP A 306 -54.43 33.97 -9.92
C ASP A 306 -53.33 34.78 -9.22
N GLU A 307 -52.51 35.43 -10.04
CA GLU A 307 -51.34 36.18 -9.60
C GLU A 307 -51.85 37.37 -8.77
N VAL A 308 -52.02 37.14 -7.46
CA VAL A 308 -52.46 38.15 -6.50
C VAL A 308 -51.43 39.27 -6.57
N ASN A 309 -51.80 40.35 -7.26
CA ASN A 309 -50.92 41.46 -7.58
C ASN A 309 -50.42 42.05 -6.24
N PRO A 310 -49.15 41.82 -5.87
CA PRO A 310 -48.70 42.14 -4.53
C PRO A 310 -48.76 43.64 -4.36
N SER A 311 -49.27 44.08 -3.20
CA SER A 311 -49.43 45.51 -2.94
C SER A 311 -48.08 46.24 -3.10
N PRO A 312 -48.08 47.54 -3.46
CA PRO A 312 -46.84 48.31 -3.61
C PRO A 312 -45.89 48.19 -2.40
N TRP A 313 -46.45 48.06 -1.19
CA TRP A 313 -45.72 47.81 0.04
C TRP A 313 -45.04 46.43 0.09
N GLN A 314 -45.70 45.38 -0.39
CA GLN A 314 -45.11 44.05 -0.50
C GLN A 314 -43.96 44.03 -1.51
N LYS A 315 -44.11 44.71 -2.67
CA LYS A 315 -43.04 44.89 -3.66
C LYS A 315 -41.84 45.65 -3.08
N GLY A 316 -42.08 46.70 -2.29
CA GLY A 316 -41.01 47.43 -1.59
C GLY A 316 -40.27 46.58 -0.56
N ARG A 317 -40.97 45.72 0.18
CA ARG A 317 -40.38 44.84 1.20
C ARG A 317 -39.54 43.72 0.59
N THR A 318 -40.00 43.11 -0.51
CA THR A 318 -39.19 42.11 -1.24
C THR A 318 -37.97 42.75 -1.90
N MET A 319 -38.10 43.96 -2.45
CA MET A 319 -36.97 44.71 -2.99
C MET A 319 -35.94 45.04 -1.89
N TRP A 320 -36.38 45.52 -0.72
CA TRP A 320 -35.48 45.76 0.42
C TRP A 320 -34.84 44.49 0.96
N GLN A 321 -35.57 43.37 1.03
CA GLN A 321 -35.02 42.07 1.40
C GLN A 321 -34.03 41.52 0.38
N ALA A 322 -34.19 41.86 -0.90
CA ALA A 322 -33.25 41.51 -1.96
C ALA A 322 -31.99 42.39 -1.92
N ILE A 323 -32.11 43.65 -1.49
CA ILE A 323 -31.00 44.61 -1.43
C ILE A 323 -30.25 44.57 -0.09
N ASP A 324 -30.84 44.03 0.98
CA ASP A 324 -30.22 43.94 2.32
C ASP A 324 -28.81 43.31 2.25
N PRO A 325 -27.75 44.13 2.34
CA PRO A 325 -26.38 43.66 2.19
C PRO A 325 -26.00 42.69 3.30
N TRP A 326 -26.63 42.81 4.48
CA TRP A 326 -26.37 41.96 5.63
C TRP A 326 -26.96 40.57 5.43
N ARG A 327 -28.18 40.47 4.92
CA ARG A 327 -28.80 39.18 4.60
C ARG A 327 -28.06 38.48 3.47
N GLN A 328 -27.68 39.18 2.40
CA GLN A 328 -26.85 38.62 1.34
C GLN A 328 -25.47 38.19 1.86
N PHE A 329 -24.87 38.95 2.76
CA PHE A 329 -23.61 38.58 3.42
C PHE A 329 -23.77 37.31 4.27
N GLN A 330 -24.82 37.22 5.10
CA GLN A 330 -25.11 36.01 5.89
C GLN A 330 -25.41 34.80 5.00
N HIS A 331 -26.13 34.99 3.90
CA HIS A 331 -26.42 33.92 2.95
C HIS A 331 -25.14 33.45 2.24
N ARG A 332 -24.30 34.36 1.73
CA ARG A 332 -22.98 34.02 1.16
C ARG A 332 -22.09 33.31 2.17
N ARG A 333 -22.14 33.71 3.45
CA ARG A 333 -21.47 32.96 4.52
C ARG A 333 -22.05 31.55 4.65
N LYS A 334 -23.37 31.39 4.82
CA LYS A 334 -24.04 30.06 4.92
C LYS A 334 -23.75 29.15 3.73
N VAL A 335 -23.75 29.68 2.51
CA VAL A 335 -23.38 28.94 1.29
C VAL A 335 -21.89 28.58 1.30
N ALA A 336 -21.00 29.48 1.72
CA ALA A 336 -19.58 29.17 1.87
C ALA A 336 -19.31 28.15 3.00
N TYR A 337 -20.13 28.09 4.05
CA TYR A 337 -20.05 27.08 5.12
C TYR A 337 -20.52 25.70 4.68
N THR A 338 -21.41 25.63 3.70
CA THR A 338 -22.04 24.38 3.25
C THR A 338 -21.34 23.79 2.03
N LYS A 339 -20.46 24.54 1.35
CA LYS A 339 -19.61 23.97 0.31
C LYS A 339 -18.67 22.94 0.95
N PRO A 340 -18.75 21.66 0.54
CA PRO A 340 -17.80 20.67 1.03
C PRO A 340 -16.39 21.10 0.65
N LEU A 341 -15.45 20.98 1.59
CA LEU A 341 -14.02 21.12 1.28
C LEU A 341 -13.68 20.23 0.10
N HIS A 342 -12.87 20.75 -0.83
CA HIS A 342 -12.41 19.97 -1.96
C HIS A 342 -11.75 18.67 -1.46
N PRO A 343 -12.10 17.49 -2.00
CA PRO A 343 -11.60 16.20 -1.51
C PRO A 343 -10.08 16.14 -1.39
N CYS A 344 -9.34 16.75 -2.33
CA CYS A 344 -7.88 16.81 -2.31
C CYS A 344 -7.28 17.47 -1.06
N LEU A 345 -8.02 18.32 -0.34
CA LEU A 345 -7.56 18.97 0.88
C LEU A 345 -7.64 18.06 2.11
N LYS A 346 -8.47 17.03 2.03
CA LYS A 346 -8.68 16.03 3.08
C LYS A 346 -7.94 14.73 2.82
N GLN A 347 -7.40 14.55 1.61
CA GLN A 347 -6.59 13.40 1.24
C GLN A 347 -5.44 13.25 2.24
N ARG A 348 -5.36 12.08 2.88
CA ARG A 348 -4.28 11.73 3.79
C ARG A 348 -3.42 10.69 3.09
N TYR A 349 -2.12 10.76 3.32
CA TYR A 349 -1.21 9.75 2.82
C TYR A 349 -0.75 8.86 3.97
N GLY A 350 -1.06 7.57 3.88
CA GLY A 350 -0.55 6.51 4.74
C GLY A 350 0.78 6.01 4.20
N VAL A 351 1.72 5.69 5.09
CA VAL A 351 2.92 4.94 4.69
C VAL A 351 2.57 3.47 4.70
N HIS A 352 2.59 2.85 3.52
CA HIS A 352 2.45 1.42 3.36
C HIS A 352 3.82 0.83 3.04
N LEU A 353 4.41 0.15 4.02
CA LEU A 353 5.68 -0.54 3.79
C LEU A 353 5.39 -1.87 3.13
N HIS A 354 5.76 -1.99 1.86
CA HIS A 354 5.73 -3.26 1.16
C HIS A 354 6.95 -4.08 1.58
N HIS A 355 6.80 -5.39 1.74
CA HIS A 355 7.88 -6.26 2.15
C HIS A 355 9.08 -6.19 1.19
N TRP A 356 8.87 -5.96 -0.11
CA TRP A 356 9.97 -5.79 -1.05
C TRP A 356 10.92 -4.66 -0.62
N GLN A 357 10.43 -3.57 -0.01
CA GLN A 357 11.25 -2.45 0.47
C GLN A 357 12.12 -2.86 1.67
N ILE A 358 11.56 -3.67 2.57
CA ILE A 358 12.27 -4.17 3.75
C ILE A 358 13.37 -5.13 3.31
N PHE A 359 13.04 -6.10 2.45
CA PHE A 359 14.00 -7.11 1.99
C PHE A 359 15.06 -6.51 1.05
N TYR A 360 14.73 -5.46 0.31
CA TYR A 360 15.71 -4.67 -0.43
C TYR A 360 16.81 -4.11 0.47
N ILE A 361 16.45 -3.53 1.63
CA ILE A 361 17.43 -3.07 2.62
C ILE A 361 18.25 -4.25 3.15
N LEU A 362 17.59 -5.35 3.51
CA LEU A 362 18.25 -6.53 4.07
C LEU A 362 19.30 -7.14 3.12
N ALA A 363 19.10 -7.02 1.81
CA ALA A 363 20.05 -7.55 0.82
C ALA A 363 21.42 -6.86 0.87
N PHE A 364 21.50 -5.63 1.38
CA PHE A 364 22.78 -4.95 1.62
C PHE A 364 23.62 -5.65 2.69
N PHE A 365 22.97 -6.31 3.65
CA PHE A 365 23.61 -6.89 4.82
C PHE A 365 24.17 -8.28 4.53
N THR A 366 23.67 -8.97 3.51
CA THR A 366 24.07 -10.35 3.15
C THR A 366 25.17 -10.40 2.10
N ARG A 367 26.18 -9.54 2.24
CA ARG A 367 27.20 -9.25 1.21
C ARG A 367 28.52 -10.02 1.34
N PHE A 368 28.61 -10.97 2.28
CA PHE A 368 29.87 -11.66 2.58
C PHE A 368 30.01 -12.95 1.74
N PRO A 369 31.23 -13.30 1.30
CA PRO A 369 31.48 -14.47 0.46
C PRO A 369 31.47 -15.80 1.24
N ASN A 370 30.70 -15.90 2.33
CA ASN A 370 30.55 -17.12 3.11
C ASN A 370 29.20 -17.78 2.84
N VAL A 371 29.12 -19.10 3.01
CA VAL A 371 27.92 -19.90 2.66
C VAL A 371 26.67 -19.42 3.40
N VAL A 372 26.80 -19.06 4.67
CA VAL A 372 25.66 -18.62 5.49
C VAL A 372 25.11 -17.29 4.97
N SER A 373 25.98 -16.32 4.69
CA SER A 373 25.59 -15.02 4.14
C SER A 373 25.00 -15.16 2.72
N GLN A 374 25.56 -16.05 1.89
CA GLN A 374 25.03 -16.37 0.56
C GLN A 374 23.62 -16.95 0.62
N ILE A 375 23.37 -17.92 1.52
CA ILE A 375 22.02 -18.47 1.75
C ILE A 375 21.08 -17.37 2.25
N CYS A 376 21.50 -16.55 3.21
CA CYS A 376 20.68 -15.45 3.72
C CYS A 376 20.34 -14.43 2.62
N GLY A 377 21.31 -14.08 1.78
CA GLY A 377 21.11 -13.16 0.66
C GLY A 377 20.17 -13.74 -0.38
N GLY A 378 20.31 -15.02 -0.67
CA GLY A 378 19.35 -15.79 -1.45
C GLY A 378 17.94 -15.67 -0.86
N LEU A 379 17.74 -16.04 0.41
CA LEU A 379 16.43 -16.00 1.08
C LEU A 379 15.78 -14.62 0.97
N VAL A 380 16.53 -13.56 1.32
CA VAL A 380 16.07 -12.17 1.24
C VAL A 380 15.67 -11.79 -0.19
N LEU A 381 16.49 -12.16 -1.18
CA LEU A 381 16.22 -11.90 -2.59
C LEU A 381 14.99 -12.66 -3.10
N GLY A 382 14.78 -13.89 -2.64
CA GLY A 382 13.60 -14.69 -2.95
C GLY A 382 12.33 -14.06 -2.41
N ILE A 383 12.34 -13.59 -1.16
CA ILE A 383 11.19 -12.89 -0.54
C ILE A 383 10.93 -11.55 -1.23
N PHE A 384 11.99 -10.84 -1.63
CA PHE A 384 11.87 -9.64 -2.46
C PHE A 384 11.17 -9.94 -3.80
N THR A 385 11.61 -10.97 -4.53
CA THR A 385 10.97 -11.36 -5.80
C THR A 385 9.53 -11.82 -5.58
N HIS A 386 9.24 -12.53 -4.49
CA HIS A 386 7.87 -12.89 -4.14
C HIS A 386 6.97 -11.65 -4.09
N GLY A 387 7.42 -10.57 -3.46
CA GLY A 387 6.65 -9.33 -3.38
C GLY A 387 6.37 -8.68 -4.72
N GLY A 388 7.38 -8.51 -5.56
CA GLY A 388 7.17 -7.97 -6.91
C GLY A 388 6.28 -8.88 -7.77
N ALA A 389 6.48 -10.20 -7.68
CA ALA A 389 5.74 -11.15 -8.51
C ALA A 389 4.28 -11.34 -8.08
N ALA A 390 4.00 -11.38 -6.78
CA ALA A 390 2.66 -11.54 -6.23
C ALA A 390 1.85 -10.25 -6.34
N TYR A 391 2.41 -9.15 -5.85
CA TYR A 391 1.67 -7.89 -5.61
C TYR A 391 2.17 -6.76 -6.50
N GLY A 392 3.48 -6.64 -6.73
CA GLY A 392 4.06 -5.59 -7.59
C GLY A 392 4.91 -4.60 -6.82
N PHE A 393 5.36 -3.56 -7.53
CA PHE A 393 6.16 -2.49 -6.96
C PHE A 393 5.31 -1.26 -6.63
N ASP A 394 4.37 -1.45 -5.71
CA ASP A 394 3.46 -0.39 -5.27
C ASP A 394 4.17 0.81 -4.62
N SER A 395 3.47 1.94 -4.65
CA SER A 395 3.94 3.19 -4.08
C SER A 395 4.00 3.14 -2.56
N LEU A 396 5.09 3.64 -1.98
CA LEU A 396 5.26 3.75 -0.51
C LEU A 396 4.16 4.59 0.18
N LEU A 397 3.54 5.52 -0.56
CA LEU A 397 2.50 6.41 -0.06
C LEU A 397 1.16 6.03 -0.66
N GLU A 398 0.27 5.53 0.17
CA GLU A 398 -1.11 5.22 -0.19
C GLU A 398 -2.03 6.35 0.24
N VAL A 399 -3.13 6.53 -0.48
CA VAL A 399 -4.14 7.54 -0.13
C VAL A 399 -5.14 6.92 0.85
N ASP A 400 -5.19 7.40 2.11
CA ASP A 400 -6.19 6.92 3.07
C ASP A 400 -7.60 7.31 2.58
N GLY A 401 -8.43 6.31 2.30
CA GLY A 401 -9.87 6.49 2.18
C GLY A 401 -10.40 6.90 0.81
N GLU A 402 -9.65 6.68 -0.27
CA GLU A 402 -10.40 6.19 -1.43
C GLU A 402 -10.99 4.83 -1.00
N PRO A 403 -12.33 4.66 -0.98
CA PRO A 403 -12.84 3.30 -1.00
C PRO A 403 -12.11 2.67 -2.18
N ALA A 404 -11.37 1.57 -1.95
CA ALA A 404 -10.80 0.80 -3.04
C ALA A 404 -11.90 0.74 -4.09
N LEU A 405 -11.73 1.50 -5.18
CA LEU A 405 -12.78 1.69 -6.17
C LEU A 405 -12.99 0.28 -6.64
N ASP A 406 -14.06 -0.35 -6.13
CA ASP A 406 -14.32 -1.78 -6.19
C ASP A 406 -13.93 -2.19 -7.59
N SER A 407 -12.71 -2.73 -7.70
CA SER A 407 -12.02 -2.83 -8.96
C SER A 407 -12.61 -4.09 -9.54
N GLY A 408 -13.86 -3.97 -10.02
CA GLY A 408 -14.80 -5.07 -10.11
C GLY A 408 -14.14 -6.31 -10.68
N GLU A 409 -13.74 -7.20 -9.77
CA GLU A 409 -13.19 -8.52 -10.04
C GLU A 409 -14.28 -9.56 -9.80
#